data_AF-A0A7X7X7Y3-F1
#
_entry.id   AF-A0A7X7X7Y3-F1
#
_cell.length_a   1.000
_cell.length_b   1.000
_cell.length_c   1.000
_cell.angle_alpha   90.00
_cell.angle_beta   90.00
_cell.angle_gamma   90.00
#
_symmetry.space_group_name_H-M   'P 1'
#
loop_
_entity.id
_entity.type
_entity.pdbx_description
1 polymer ?
#
loop_
_entity_poly.entity_id
_entity_poly.type
_entity_poly.pdbx_seq_one_letter_code
_entity_poly.pdbx_strand_id
1 'polypeptide(L)'
;MVFNRPIIPAEEFAQRVDRVCREMAARDLDCCFVYGDEYRREYLRYVSNYWPIFERGALIIPRVGEPILLAAPEGEEGAWSG
;
A
#
# COMPACT_ATOMS: atom_id res chain seq x y z
N MET A 1 10.52 22.15 -23.02
CA MET A 1 10.64 20.69 -22.86
C MET A 1 9.59 20.25 -21.85
N VAL A 2 8.65 19.39 -22.24
CA VAL A 2 7.72 18.75 -21.29
C VAL A 2 8.41 17.46 -20.84
N PHE A 3 8.75 17.35 -19.56
CA PHE A 3 9.31 16.13 -19.02
C PHE A 3 8.18 15.09 -18.86
N ASN A 4 8.13 14.10 -19.74
CA ASN A 4 7.25 12.95 -19.57
C ASN A 4 7.86 12.01 -18.52
N ARG A 5 7.56 12.27 -17.24
CA ARG A 5 8.00 11.40 -16.14
C ARG A 5 7.12 10.14 -16.12
N PRO A 6 7.69 8.92 -16.01
CA PRO A 6 6.91 7.72 -15.83
C PRO A 6 6.12 7.81 -14.51
N ILE A 7 4.82 7.52 -14.56
CA ILE A 7 3.90 7.52 -13.43
C ILE A 7 3.27 6.13 -13.35
N ILE A 8 3.20 5.57 -12.14
CA ILE A 8 2.43 4.36 -11.87
C ILE A 8 0.99 4.79 -11.60
N PRO A 9 -0.01 4.34 -12.39
CA PRO A 9 -1.40 4.72 -12.18
C PRO A 9 -1.96 4.09 -10.89
N ALA A 10 -2.92 4.76 -10.26
CA ALA A 10 -3.59 4.27 -9.05
C ALA A 10 -4.17 2.85 -9.22
N GLU A 11 -4.75 2.59 -10.39
CA GLU A 11 -5.28 1.29 -10.82
C GLU A 11 -4.26 0.15 -10.69
N GLU A 12 -2.96 0.41 -10.91
CA GLU A 12 -1.96 -0.65 -10.77
C GLU A 12 -1.82 -1.11 -9.31
N PHE A 13 -1.98 -0.21 -8.35
CA PHE A 13 -1.93 -0.57 -6.92
C PHE A 13 -3.15 -1.39 -6.51
N ALA A 14 -4.34 -1.03 -7.01
CA ALA A 14 -5.55 -1.84 -6.83
C ALA A 14 -5.35 -3.26 -7.39
N GLN A 15 -4.80 -3.39 -8.60
CA GLN A 15 -4.50 -4.69 -9.20
C GLN A 15 -3.45 -5.50 -8.41
N ARG A 16 -2.50 -4.85 -7.73
CA ARG A 16 -1.54 -5.52 -6.85
C ARG A 16 -2.23 -6.05 -5.60
N VAL A 17 -3.11 -5.28 -4.99
CA VAL A 17 -3.94 -5.71 -3.85
C VAL A 17 -4.83 -6.89 -4.24
N ASP A 18 -5.49 -6.84 -5.40
CA ASP A 18 -6.31 -7.94 -5.91
C ASP A 18 -5.53 -9.25 -6.04
N ARG A 19 -4.28 -9.19 -6.50
CA ARG A 19 -3.41 -10.38 -6.57
C ARG A 19 -3.13 -10.94 -5.19
N VAL A 20 -2.86 -10.08 -4.19
CA VAL A 20 -2.70 -10.51 -2.80
C VAL A 20 -3.97 -11.19 -2.29
N CYS A 21 -5.15 -10.63 -2.57
CA CYS A 21 -6.43 -11.23 -2.18
C CYS A 21 -6.65 -12.63 -2.81
N ARG A 22 -6.29 -12.81 -4.09
CA ARG A 22 -6.37 -14.12 -4.76
C ARG A 22 -5.42 -15.15 -4.14
N GLU A 23 -4.19 -14.76 -3.83
CA GLU A 23 -3.21 -15.62 -3.15
C GLU A 23 -3.66 -15.97 -1.73
N MET A 24 -4.26 -15.04 -0.99
CA MET A 24 -4.85 -15.30 0.32
C MET A 24 -6.01 -16.29 0.23
N ALA A 25 -6.92 -16.12 -0.75
CA ALA A 25 -8.03 -17.04 -0.96
C ALA A 25 -7.56 -18.47 -1.29
N ALA A 26 -6.52 -18.61 -2.11
CA ALA A 26 -5.95 -19.91 -2.46
C ALA A 26 -5.28 -20.63 -1.26
N ARG A 27 -4.91 -19.89 -0.22
CA ARG A 27 -4.21 -20.39 0.98
C ARG A 27 -5.09 -20.38 2.24
N ASP A 28 -6.36 -20.02 2.11
CA ASP A 28 -7.31 -19.84 3.20
C ASP A 28 -6.81 -18.89 4.32
N LEU A 29 -6.29 -17.73 3.92
CA LEU A 29 -5.85 -16.67 4.83
C LEU A 29 -6.90 -15.55 4.93
N ASP A 30 -7.12 -15.03 6.13
CA ASP A 30 -8.13 -13.99 6.36
C ASP A 30 -7.64 -12.56 6.06
N CYS A 31 -6.35 -12.29 6.30
CA CYS A 31 -5.77 -10.99 6.02
C CYS A 31 -4.25 -11.07 5.80
N CYS A 32 -3.71 -10.04 5.16
CA CYS A 32 -2.28 -9.80 5.03
C CYS A 32 -1.92 -8.49 5.71
N PHE A 33 -0.99 -8.55 6.66
CA PHE A 33 -0.43 -7.37 7.32
C PHE A 33 0.91 -7.02 6.67
N VAL A 34 0.93 -5.96 5.86
CA VAL A 34 2.13 -5.51 5.14
C VAL A 34 2.76 -4.37 5.92
N TYR A 35 3.79 -4.68 6.69
CA TYR A 35 4.56 -3.69 7.45
C TYR A 35 5.56 -2.94 6.57
N GLY A 36 5.80 -1.67 6.89
CA GLY A 36 6.94 -0.92 6.35
C GLY A 36 7.43 0.17 7.30
N ASP A 37 8.72 0.46 7.20
CA ASP A 37 9.39 1.55 7.91
C ASP A 37 10.46 2.20 7.03
N GLU A 38 11.21 3.15 7.60
CA GLU A 38 12.31 3.85 6.94
C GLU A 38 13.32 2.89 6.28
N TYR A 39 13.53 1.68 6.82
CA TYR A 39 14.56 0.75 6.35
C TYR A 39 14.00 -0.40 5.49
N ARG A 40 12.70 -0.69 5.62
CA ARG A 40 12.01 -1.82 4.97
C ARG A 40 10.70 -1.35 4.35
N ARG A 41 10.79 -0.50 3.33
CA ARG A 41 9.63 0.17 2.72
C ARG A 41 9.09 -0.57 1.51
N GLU A 42 9.80 -1.56 0.99
CA GLU A 42 9.62 -2.11 -0.36
C GLU A 42 8.23 -2.74 -0.53
N TYR A 43 7.83 -3.56 0.44
CA TYR A 43 6.53 -4.24 0.38
C TYR A 43 5.36 -3.29 0.57
N LEU A 44 5.45 -2.40 1.57
CA LEU A 44 4.41 -1.41 1.82
C LEU A 44 4.26 -0.48 0.61
N ARG A 45 5.38 0.03 0.09
CA ARG A 45 5.39 0.91 -1.09
C ARG A 45 4.84 0.21 -2.34
N TYR A 46 5.11 -1.08 -2.48
CA TYR A 46 4.61 -1.86 -3.61
C TYR A 46 3.09 -1.94 -3.61
N VAL A 47 2.45 -2.16 -2.45
CA VAL A 47 0.98 -2.34 -2.38
C VAL A 47 0.18 -1.05 -2.21
N SER A 48 0.75 -0.01 -1.59
CA SER A 48 -0.02 1.21 -1.25
C SER A 48 0.54 2.52 -1.82
N ASN A 49 1.70 2.49 -2.50
CA ASN A 49 2.47 3.68 -2.86
C ASN A 49 2.88 4.57 -1.66
N TYR A 50 2.65 4.13 -0.42
CA TYR A 50 3.06 4.82 0.79
C TYR A 50 4.53 4.54 1.10
N TRP A 51 5.27 5.57 1.48
CA TRP A 51 6.63 5.44 2.00
C TRP A 51 6.69 6.19 3.32
N PRO A 52 6.75 5.48 4.46
CA PRO A 52 6.99 6.13 5.74
C PRO A 52 8.42 6.66 5.81
N ILE A 53 8.58 7.98 5.90
CA ILE A 53 9.91 8.61 5.87
C ILE A 53 10.55 8.63 7.25
N PHE A 54 9.75 8.91 8.29
CA PHE A 54 10.24 9.05 9.67
C PHE A 54 9.61 8.06 10.64
N GLU A 55 8.60 7.32 10.21
CA GLU A 55 7.76 6.51 11.09
C GLU A 55 7.59 5.06 10.59
N ARG A 56 6.65 4.34 11.21
CA ARG A 56 6.21 3.01 10.78
C ARG A 56 4.84 3.14 10.18
N GLY A 57 4.57 2.32 9.17
CA GLY A 57 3.24 2.15 8.62
C GLY A 57 2.93 0.69 8.36
N ALA A 58 1.66 0.41 8.10
CA ALA A 58 1.27 -0.88 7.60
C ALA A 58 0.04 -0.76 6.69
N LEU A 59 -0.12 -1.68 5.75
CA LEU A 59 -1.37 -1.89 5.05
C LEU A 59 -1.99 -3.21 5.55
N ILE A 60 -3.21 -3.16 6.05
CA ILE A 60 -4.02 -4.35 6.29
C ILE A 60 -4.81 -4.63 5.01
N ILE A 61 -4.56 -5.76 4.38
CA ILE A 61 -5.35 -6.23 3.23
C ILE A 61 -6.26 -7.35 3.74
N PRO A 62 -7.57 -7.12 3.92
CA PRO A 62 -8.49 -8.20 4.24
C PRO A 62 -8.73 -9.08 3.01
N ARG A 63 -9.09 -10.35 3.21
CA ARG A 63 -9.51 -11.24 2.11
C ARG A 63 -10.74 -10.72 1.36
N VAL A 64 -11.61 -9.98 2.05
CA VAL A 64 -12.83 -9.37 1.50
C VAL A 64 -12.96 -7.94 2.03
N GLY A 65 -13.22 -6.99 1.13
CA GLY A 65 -13.39 -5.57 1.46
C GLY A 65 -12.16 -4.73 1.13
N GLU A 66 -12.19 -3.48 1.58
CA GLU A 66 -11.16 -2.48 1.26
C GLU A 66 -9.92 -2.60 2.16
N PRO A 67 -8.70 -2.39 1.61
CA PRO A 67 -7.48 -2.35 2.40
C PRO A 67 -7.44 -1.10 3.29
N ILE A 68 -6.81 -1.23 4.46
CA ILE A 68 -6.72 -0.17 5.47
C ILE A 68 -5.25 0.21 5.65
N LEU A 69 -4.88 1.46 5.34
CA LEU A 69 -3.54 1.97 5.67
C LEU A 69 -3.51 2.47 7.11
N LEU A 70 -2.62 1.90 7.89
CA LEU A 70 -2.16 2.41 9.17
C LEU A 70 -0.93 3.27 8.91
N ALA A 71 -1.14 4.57 8.74
CA ALA A 71 -0.07 5.56 8.82
C ALA A 71 -0.16 6.24 10.18
N ALA A 72 0.98 6.41 10.84
CA ALA A 72 1.04 7.41 11.90
C ALA A 72 0.80 8.80 11.27
N PRO A 73 0.25 9.77 12.02
CA PRO A 73 0.02 11.11 11.51
C PRO A 73 1.39 11.75 11.22
N GLU A 74 1.91 11.52 10.02
CA GLU A 74 3.00 12.31 9.48
C GLU A 74 2.53 13.77 9.59
N GLY A 75 3.31 14.61 10.27
CA GLY A 75 2.92 15.99 10.57
C GLY A 75 2.34 16.70 9.35
N GLU A 76 1.08 17.10 9.48
CA GLU A 76 0.25 17.88 8.55
C GLU A 76 -0.15 17.25 7.21
N GLU A 77 -1.42 17.52 6.89
CA GLU A 77 -2.28 16.93 5.86
C GLU A 77 -1.68 16.93 4.43
N GLY A 78 -1.74 15.76 3.77
CA GLY A 78 -1.68 15.73 2.31
C GLY A 78 -1.43 14.35 1.70
N ALA A 79 -2.31 13.97 0.76
CA ALA A 79 -2.18 12.86 -0.19
C ALA A 79 -2.77 11.49 0.22
N TRP A 80 -4.05 11.50 0.62
CA TRP A 80 -4.98 10.43 0.25
C TRP A 80 -6.01 11.00 -0.73
N SER A 81 -5.88 10.68 -2.01
CA SER A 81 -6.96 10.79 -2.98
C SER A 81 -7.35 9.37 -3.35
N GLY A 82 -8.56 8.97 -2.96
CA GLY A 82 -9.15 7.69 -3.34
C GLY A 82 -9.35 7.53 -4.84
#